data_AF-A0A8B8AIK1-F1
#
_entry.id   AF-A0A8B8AIK1-F1
#
_cell.length_a   1.000
_cell.length_b   1.000
_cell.length_c   1.000
_cell.angle_alpha   90.00
_cell.angle_beta   90.00
_cell.angle_gamma   90.00
#
_symmetry.space_group_name_H-M   'P 1'
#
loop_
_entity.id
_entity.type
_entity.pdbx_description
1 polymer ?
#
loop_
_entity_poly.entity_id
_entity_poly.type
_entity_poly.pdbx_seq_one_letter_code
_entity_poly.pdbx_strand_id
1 'polypeptide(L)'
;MRTVVLSLFCSLHVLSGTANSPGCTSNNPYNILLNYYCKTSESGGDYIGTISRTISGRTCQSWEVQYPHKHHFEDELPGSAAAHRNYCRNPSNKMSGGPWCFTTDPSVEWEYCNVPMCQYDCLYTKKGREYIGSMSKTKSGRTCQRWDSQTPHVIPAALTSRFSGPFSCHENFCRNTANASRPWCYTTDPEVKMEFCDIDFCNKK
;
A
#
# COMPACT_ATOMS: atom_id res chain seq x y z
N MET A 1 5.61 54.64 -27.23
CA MET A 1 5.79 54.49 -25.78
C MET A 1 5.64 53.01 -25.46
N ARG A 2 6.69 52.38 -24.92
CA ARG A 2 6.77 50.92 -24.69
C ARG A 2 6.18 50.58 -23.32
N THR A 3 5.31 49.58 -23.26
CA THR A 3 4.80 48.99 -22.01
C THR A 3 5.76 47.89 -21.54
N VAL A 4 6.21 47.98 -20.29
CA VAL A 4 7.11 47.03 -19.63
C VAL A 4 6.27 45.87 -19.08
N VAL A 5 6.57 44.63 -19.48
CA VAL A 5 6.02 43.42 -18.85
C VAL A 5 7.06 42.91 -17.84
N LEU A 6 6.69 42.90 -16.56
CA LEU A 6 7.52 42.33 -15.49
C LEU A 6 7.65 40.82 -15.67
N SER A 7 8.85 40.37 -16.02
CA SER A 7 9.33 39.01 -15.79
C SER A 7 9.76 38.88 -14.34
N LEU A 8 9.08 38.05 -13.55
CA LEU A 8 9.56 37.64 -12.22
C LEU A 8 10.05 36.20 -12.26
N PHE A 9 11.31 36.07 -11.89
CA PHE A 9 12.15 34.89 -11.82
C PHE A 9 11.60 33.84 -10.87
N CYS A 10 11.77 32.56 -11.22
CA CYS A 10 11.84 31.49 -10.24
C CYS A 10 13.18 30.78 -10.44
N SER A 11 14.18 31.15 -9.64
CA SER A 11 15.49 30.51 -9.55
C SER A 11 15.58 29.73 -8.25
N LEU A 12 16.02 28.47 -8.39
CA LEU A 12 16.42 27.46 -7.40
C LEU A 12 16.67 27.95 -5.95
N HIS A 13 16.13 27.22 -4.97
CA HIS A 13 16.89 26.62 -3.86
C HIS A 13 16.20 25.35 -3.34
N VAL A 14 17.07 24.41 -2.96
CA VAL A 14 16.90 23.01 -2.55
C VAL A 14 16.17 22.91 -1.19
N LEU A 15 15.42 21.81 -0.95
CA LEU A 15 15.48 20.98 0.28
C LEU A 15 14.31 19.98 0.36
N SER A 16 14.65 18.70 0.55
CA SER A 16 13.85 17.63 1.13
C SER A 16 12.41 17.45 0.64
N GLY A 17 12.20 16.41 -0.18
CA GLY A 17 10.88 15.86 -0.46
C GLY A 17 10.16 15.46 0.84
N THR A 18 9.29 16.34 1.31
CA THR A 18 8.20 15.95 2.20
C THR A 18 6.93 16.05 1.38
N ALA A 19 6.33 14.89 1.13
CA ALA A 19 5.03 14.76 0.51
C ALA A 19 3.97 15.35 1.45
N ASN A 20 3.83 16.68 1.45
CA ASN A 20 2.75 17.37 2.14
C ASN A 20 2.03 18.29 1.15
N SER A 21 1.43 17.67 0.13
CA SER A 21 0.25 18.26 -0.53
C SER A 21 -0.99 17.97 0.32
N PRO A 22 -1.86 18.96 0.59
CA PRO A 22 -2.98 18.85 1.54
C PRO A 22 -4.14 17.92 1.11
N GLY A 23 -3.91 17.00 0.18
CA GLY A 23 -4.86 15.96 -0.24
C GLY A 23 -4.24 14.56 -0.41
N CYS A 24 -2.97 14.36 -0.06
CA CYS A 24 -2.28 13.07 -0.16
C CYS A 24 -2.09 12.38 1.21
N THR A 25 -2.84 12.77 2.24
CA THR A 25 -2.75 12.19 3.59
C THR A 25 -3.64 10.96 3.79
N SER A 26 -2.97 9.86 4.13
CA SER A 26 -3.31 8.72 5.02
C SER A 26 -4.62 7.94 4.94
N ASN A 27 -5.60 8.26 4.09
CA ASN A 27 -6.76 7.39 3.86
C ASN A 27 -6.84 6.96 2.39
N ASN A 28 -5.73 6.39 1.90
CA ASN A 28 -5.67 5.83 0.56
C ASN A 28 -6.30 4.43 0.54
N PRO A 29 -7.40 4.20 -0.19
CA PRO A 29 -8.04 2.88 -0.34
C PRO A 29 -7.12 1.77 -0.88
N TYR A 30 -5.95 2.11 -1.45
CA TYR A 30 -4.94 1.14 -1.85
C TYR A 30 -4.13 0.54 -0.70
N ASN A 31 -4.17 1.15 0.49
CA ASN A 31 -3.52 0.54 1.64
C ASN A 31 -4.18 -0.81 1.97
N ILE A 32 -5.47 -1.01 1.64
CA ILE A 32 -6.19 -2.26 1.88
C ILE A 32 -5.51 -3.46 1.21
N LEU A 33 -5.10 -3.34 -0.06
CA LEU A 33 -4.47 -4.46 -0.77
C LEU A 33 -3.07 -4.75 -0.23
N LEU A 34 -2.32 -3.71 0.15
CA LEU A 34 -0.99 -3.86 0.70
C LEU A 34 -1.03 -4.45 2.13
N ASN A 35 -1.98 -4.00 2.94
CA ASN A 35 -2.23 -4.43 4.32
C ASN A 35 -2.64 -5.91 4.44
N TYR A 36 -3.03 -6.53 3.33
CA TYR A 36 -3.23 -7.97 3.26
C TYR A 36 -1.90 -8.75 3.37
N TYR A 37 -0.79 -8.16 2.93
CA TYR A 37 0.52 -8.81 2.88
C TYR A 37 1.46 -8.39 4.01
N CYS A 38 1.32 -7.17 4.52
CA CYS A 38 2.26 -6.56 5.48
C CYS A 38 1.58 -5.50 6.36
N LYS A 39 2.28 -5.02 7.39
CA LYS A 39 1.85 -3.88 8.24
C LYS A 39 2.58 -2.59 7.84
N THR A 40 1.89 -1.44 7.88
CA THR A 40 2.50 -0.13 7.56
C THR A 40 3.01 0.63 8.79
N SER A 41 2.69 0.15 9.99
CA SER A 41 3.13 0.72 11.26
C SER A 41 3.63 -0.37 12.19
N GLU A 42 4.38 0.01 13.23
CA GLU A 42 4.86 -0.97 14.21
C GLU A 42 3.71 -1.67 14.95
N SER A 43 2.64 -0.94 15.29
CA SER A 43 1.45 -1.52 15.91
C SER A 43 0.72 -2.47 14.95
N GLY A 44 0.75 -2.20 13.65
CA GLY A 44 0.14 -3.06 12.63
C GLY A 44 -1.37 -3.24 12.77
N GLY A 45 -2.09 -2.28 13.37
CA GLY A 45 -3.56 -2.35 13.44
C GLY A 45 -4.24 -2.22 12.08
N ASP A 46 -3.49 -1.80 11.06
CA ASP A 46 -3.91 -1.74 9.68
C ASP A 46 -3.86 -3.09 8.96
N TYR A 47 -3.17 -4.09 9.54
CA TYR A 47 -2.98 -5.42 8.95
C TYR A 47 -4.29 -6.22 8.88
N ILE A 48 -4.61 -6.72 7.68
CA ILE A 48 -5.83 -7.51 7.41
C ILE A 48 -5.54 -8.87 6.78
N GLY A 49 -4.27 -9.28 6.73
CA GLY A 49 -3.85 -10.55 6.14
C GLY A 49 -4.25 -11.79 6.94
N THR A 50 -3.67 -12.92 6.55
CA THR A 50 -4.08 -14.27 6.98
C THR A 50 -3.04 -15.02 7.82
N ILE A 51 -1.99 -14.34 8.29
CA ILE A 51 -1.04 -14.95 9.24
C ILE A 51 -1.82 -15.40 10.47
N SER A 52 -1.68 -16.67 10.83
CA SER A 52 -2.42 -17.37 11.90
C SER A 52 -1.50 -18.23 12.78
N ARG A 53 -0.21 -17.88 12.78
CA ARG A 53 0.81 -18.46 13.66
C ARG A 53 1.61 -17.35 14.34
N THR A 54 1.95 -17.60 15.59
CA THR A 54 2.75 -16.69 16.40
C THR A 54 4.22 -16.73 15.99
N ILE A 55 5.05 -15.86 16.56
CA ILE A 55 6.49 -15.80 16.29
C ILE A 55 7.21 -17.11 16.66
N SER A 56 6.76 -17.83 17.70
CA SER A 56 7.26 -19.16 18.04
C SER A 56 6.63 -20.30 17.23
N GLY A 57 5.70 -19.99 16.32
CA GLY A 57 5.04 -20.96 15.46
C GLY A 57 3.78 -21.62 16.04
N ARG A 58 3.29 -21.19 17.21
CA ARG A 58 2.03 -21.68 17.79
C ARG A 58 0.86 -21.31 16.90
N THR A 59 -0.11 -22.22 16.79
CA THR A 59 -1.36 -21.95 16.08
C THR A 59 -2.18 -20.94 16.88
N CYS A 60 -2.73 -19.95 16.20
CA CYS A 60 -3.65 -18.99 16.81
C CYS A 60 -5.01 -19.65 17.10
N GLN A 61 -5.60 -19.30 18.24
CA GLN A 61 -7.00 -19.54 18.58
C GLN A 61 -7.90 -18.60 17.75
N SER A 62 -9.09 -19.07 17.36
CA SER A 62 -10.07 -18.24 16.67
C SER A 62 -10.61 -17.16 17.60
N TRP A 63 -10.77 -15.94 17.11
CA TRP A 63 -11.36 -14.82 17.86
C TRP A 63 -12.82 -15.05 18.25
N GLU A 64 -13.50 -16.05 17.67
CA GLU A 64 -14.88 -16.41 18.01
C GLU A 64 -14.99 -17.49 19.10
N VAL A 65 -13.92 -18.24 19.37
CA VAL A 65 -13.95 -19.35 20.33
C VAL A 65 -13.38 -18.92 21.67
N GLN A 66 -13.90 -19.51 22.75
CA GLN A 66 -13.59 -19.14 24.13
C GLN A 66 -12.74 -20.20 24.85
N TYR A 67 -12.03 -21.04 24.08
CA TYR A 67 -11.18 -22.12 24.58
C TYR A 67 -9.96 -22.31 23.65
N PRO A 68 -8.74 -22.53 24.18
CA PRO A 68 -8.39 -22.64 25.60
C PRO A 68 -8.48 -21.33 26.40
N HIS A 69 -8.40 -20.17 25.74
CA HIS A 69 -8.36 -18.87 26.42
C HIS A 69 -9.67 -18.12 26.26
N LYS A 70 -10.28 -17.67 27.36
CA LYS A 70 -11.49 -16.85 27.33
C LYS A 70 -11.10 -15.39 27.11
N HIS A 71 -11.86 -14.68 26.27
CA HIS A 71 -11.56 -13.29 25.94
C HIS A 71 -12.79 -12.52 25.45
N HIS A 72 -12.73 -11.19 25.49
CA HIS A 72 -13.81 -10.30 25.08
C HIS A 72 -13.28 -9.23 24.11
N PHE A 73 -13.26 -9.55 22.82
CA PHE A 73 -12.74 -8.68 21.75
C PHE A 73 -13.73 -8.48 20.60
N GLU A 74 -14.97 -8.94 20.77
CA GLU A 74 -16.02 -8.89 19.75
C GLU A 74 -16.29 -7.46 19.27
N ASP A 75 -16.22 -6.46 20.17
CA ASP A 75 -16.47 -5.05 19.87
C ASP A 75 -15.22 -4.26 19.46
N GLU A 76 -14.02 -4.84 19.61
CA GLU A 76 -12.75 -4.15 19.33
C GLU A 76 -12.18 -4.49 17.95
N LEU A 77 -12.70 -5.54 17.33
CA LEU A 77 -12.37 -5.97 15.98
C LEU A 77 -13.31 -5.32 14.96
N PRO A 78 -12.81 -4.85 13.81
CA PRO A 78 -13.66 -4.28 12.77
C PRO A 78 -14.52 -5.38 12.10
N GLY A 79 -15.81 -5.40 12.39
CA GLY A 79 -16.74 -6.41 11.87
C GLY A 79 -17.05 -7.47 12.92
N SER A 80 -17.19 -8.74 12.52
CA SER A 80 -17.43 -9.84 13.46
C SER A 80 -16.15 -10.62 13.77
N ALA A 81 -15.99 -11.10 15.00
CA ALA A 81 -14.88 -11.97 15.38
C ALA A 81 -14.69 -13.17 14.42
N ALA A 82 -15.79 -13.77 13.95
CA ALA A 82 -15.78 -14.84 12.96
C ALA A 82 -15.13 -14.44 11.61
N ALA A 83 -15.26 -13.18 11.18
CA ALA A 83 -14.61 -12.69 9.96
C ALA A 83 -13.08 -12.65 10.09
N HIS A 84 -12.58 -12.50 11.32
CA HIS A 84 -11.15 -12.50 11.63
C HIS A 84 -10.55 -13.89 11.82
N ARG A 85 -11.39 -14.94 11.92
CA ARG A 85 -10.97 -16.34 12.13
C ARG A 85 -9.96 -16.40 13.28
N ASN A 86 -8.79 -17.00 13.04
CA ASN A 86 -7.65 -16.98 13.95
C ASN A 86 -6.48 -16.15 13.41
N TYR A 87 -6.76 -15.14 12.59
CA TYR A 87 -5.70 -14.32 12.01
C TYR A 87 -5.16 -13.31 13.02
N CYS A 88 -3.86 -13.04 12.97
CA CYS A 88 -3.21 -12.08 13.84
C CYS A 88 -3.78 -10.68 13.62
N ARG A 89 -4.15 -10.01 14.70
CA ARG A 89 -4.74 -8.66 14.69
C ARG A 89 -4.18 -7.84 15.83
N ASN A 90 -4.38 -6.53 15.78
CA ASN A 90 -4.11 -5.65 16.90
C ASN A 90 -5.35 -4.79 17.19
N PRO A 91 -6.37 -5.35 17.87
CA PRO A 91 -7.61 -4.65 18.18
C PRO A 91 -7.33 -3.32 18.88
N SER A 92 -8.00 -2.25 18.42
CA SER A 92 -7.82 -0.88 18.91
C SER A 92 -6.38 -0.37 19.01
N ASN A 93 -5.43 -0.93 18.22
CA ASN A 93 -3.99 -0.61 18.30
C ASN A 93 -3.39 -0.74 19.71
N LYS A 94 -3.95 -1.62 20.56
CA LYS A 94 -3.58 -1.71 21.98
C LYS A 94 -2.12 -2.12 22.22
N MET A 95 -1.58 -2.99 21.38
CA MET A 95 -0.21 -3.49 21.56
C MET A 95 0.77 -2.71 20.69
N SER A 96 1.86 -2.22 21.26
CA SER A 96 2.93 -1.56 20.52
C SER A 96 3.82 -2.53 19.73
N GLY A 97 3.85 -3.81 20.12
CA GLY A 97 4.70 -4.85 19.51
C GLY A 97 4.18 -5.41 18.18
N GLY A 98 3.00 -5.02 17.73
CA GLY A 98 2.41 -5.47 16.47
C GLY A 98 1.20 -6.40 16.62
N PRO A 99 0.74 -7.00 15.51
CA PRO A 99 -0.34 -7.98 15.52
C PRO A 99 0.00 -9.20 16.37
N TRP A 100 -1.00 -9.70 17.09
CA TRP A 100 -0.91 -10.83 17.99
C TRP A 100 -2.16 -11.70 17.86
N CYS A 101 -2.18 -12.84 18.54
CA CYS A 101 -3.35 -13.68 18.69
C CYS A 101 -3.31 -14.43 20.01
N PHE A 102 -4.48 -14.87 20.50
CA PHE A 102 -4.54 -15.94 21.48
C PHE A 102 -3.98 -17.23 20.87
N THR A 103 -3.34 -18.09 21.66
CA THR A 103 -2.75 -19.34 21.14
C THR A 103 -3.63 -20.55 21.45
N THR A 104 -3.48 -21.63 20.69
CA THR A 104 -4.14 -22.91 21.04
C THR A 104 -3.40 -23.69 22.13
N ASP A 105 -2.26 -23.20 22.63
CA ASP A 105 -1.49 -23.78 23.73
C ASP A 105 -2.10 -23.29 25.06
N PRO A 106 -2.66 -24.18 25.92
CA PRO A 106 -3.25 -23.78 27.20
C PRO A 106 -2.25 -23.10 28.16
N SER A 107 -0.95 -23.26 27.94
CA SER A 107 0.10 -22.69 28.79
C SER A 107 0.55 -21.31 28.34
N VAL A 108 0.16 -20.87 27.14
CA VAL A 108 0.54 -19.58 26.56
C VAL A 108 -0.72 -18.87 26.06
N GLU A 109 -1.20 -17.91 26.83
CA GLU A 109 -2.47 -17.23 26.55
C GLU A 109 -2.47 -16.54 25.18
N TRP A 110 -1.45 -15.72 24.92
CA TRP A 110 -1.32 -14.99 23.68
C TRP A 110 0.16 -14.80 23.33
N GLU A 111 0.43 -14.50 22.07
CA GLU A 111 1.78 -14.17 21.60
C GLU A 111 1.71 -13.29 20.35
N TYR A 112 2.76 -12.49 20.13
CA TYR A 112 2.94 -11.72 18.90
C TYR A 112 3.10 -12.62 17.68
N CYS A 113 2.71 -12.09 16.52
CA CYS A 113 2.92 -12.70 15.22
C CYS A 113 4.02 -12.00 14.44
N ASN A 114 4.73 -12.77 13.62
CA ASN A 114 5.77 -12.22 12.74
C ASN A 114 5.15 -11.63 11.46
N VAL A 115 4.45 -10.50 11.59
CA VAL A 115 3.89 -9.76 10.45
C VAL A 115 4.96 -8.80 9.90
N PRO A 116 5.33 -8.91 8.60
CA PRO A 116 6.39 -8.09 8.04
C PRO A 116 5.96 -6.64 7.84
N MET A 117 6.91 -5.70 7.98
CA MET A 117 6.72 -4.31 7.56
C MET A 117 6.63 -4.21 6.04
N CYS A 118 5.77 -3.32 5.54
CA CYS A 118 5.59 -3.12 4.12
C CYS A 118 6.83 -2.51 3.45
N GLN A 119 7.33 -3.21 2.44
CA GLN A 119 8.20 -2.65 1.41
C GLN A 119 7.35 -2.07 0.27
N TYR A 120 7.58 -0.81 -0.10
CA TYR A 120 6.75 -0.08 -1.07
C TYR A 120 7.24 -0.20 -2.52
N ASP A 121 8.55 -0.29 -2.74
CA ASP A 121 9.18 -0.33 -4.07
C ASP A 121 9.36 -1.75 -4.63
N CYS A 122 8.41 -2.64 -4.36
CA CYS A 122 8.42 -4.02 -4.84
C CYS A 122 7.01 -4.63 -4.94
N LEU A 123 6.90 -5.80 -5.59
CA LEU A 123 5.66 -6.53 -5.81
C LEU A 123 5.47 -7.66 -4.79
N TYR A 124 4.27 -7.81 -4.23
CA TYR A 124 3.89 -9.00 -3.45
C TYR A 124 3.20 -10.04 -4.33
N THR A 125 2.54 -9.61 -5.40
CA THR A 125 1.84 -10.47 -6.35
C THR A 125 2.36 -10.28 -7.76
N LYS A 126 2.19 -11.29 -8.61
CA LYS A 126 2.55 -11.20 -10.04
C LYS A 126 1.86 -10.03 -10.74
N LYS A 127 0.64 -9.69 -10.33
CA LYS A 127 -0.13 -8.59 -10.92
C LYS A 127 0.32 -7.22 -10.41
N GLY A 128 0.82 -7.12 -9.17
CA GLY A 128 1.26 -5.85 -8.60
C GLY A 128 0.14 -4.82 -8.48
N ARG A 129 -1.09 -5.23 -8.10
CA ARG A 129 -2.19 -4.27 -7.89
C ARG A 129 -2.01 -3.48 -6.59
N GLU A 130 -1.33 -4.10 -5.64
CA GLU A 130 -0.91 -3.54 -4.36
C GLU A 130 0.32 -2.62 -4.47
N TYR A 131 0.95 -2.54 -5.65
CA TYR A 131 2.16 -1.76 -5.83
C TYR A 131 1.88 -0.25 -5.71
N ILE A 132 2.46 0.36 -4.68
CA ILE A 132 2.35 1.80 -4.40
C ILE A 132 3.70 2.52 -4.40
N GLY A 133 4.76 1.85 -4.85
CA GLY A 133 6.11 2.42 -4.92
C GLY A 133 6.29 3.52 -5.97
N SER A 134 7.56 3.89 -6.16
CA SER A 134 8.04 5.08 -6.84
C SER A 134 8.69 4.82 -8.22
N MET A 135 8.70 3.58 -8.70
CA MET A 135 9.15 3.25 -10.07
C MET A 135 8.43 4.14 -11.10
N SER A 136 9.20 4.95 -11.83
CA SER A 136 8.73 5.92 -12.82
C SER A 136 9.33 5.68 -14.21
N LYS A 137 9.92 4.50 -14.42
CA LYS A 137 10.48 4.07 -15.70
C LYS A 137 9.90 2.72 -16.13
N THR A 138 9.71 2.57 -17.43
CA THR A 138 9.27 1.32 -18.05
C THR A 138 10.40 0.29 -18.08
N LYS A 139 10.10 -0.95 -18.45
CA LYS A 139 11.10 -2.02 -18.62
C LYS A 139 12.22 -1.67 -19.60
N SER A 140 11.95 -0.81 -20.58
CA SER A 140 12.96 -0.35 -21.55
C SER A 140 13.63 0.97 -21.13
N GLY A 141 13.33 1.48 -19.94
CA GLY A 141 13.87 2.73 -19.41
C GLY A 141 13.16 4.00 -19.86
N ARG A 142 12.00 3.92 -20.56
CA ARG A 142 11.23 5.12 -20.92
C ARG A 142 10.66 5.78 -19.68
N THR A 143 10.69 7.10 -19.63
CA THR A 143 10.09 7.87 -18.55
C THR A 143 8.57 7.76 -18.62
N CYS A 144 7.93 7.52 -17.49
CA CYS A 144 6.48 7.52 -17.39
C CYS A 144 5.92 8.94 -17.49
N GLN A 145 4.82 9.09 -18.21
CA GLN A 145 3.98 10.28 -18.21
C GLN A 145 3.24 10.38 -16.87
N ARG A 146 3.11 11.60 -16.34
CA ARG A 146 2.30 11.84 -15.14
C ARG A 146 0.84 11.50 -15.36
N TRP A 147 0.19 10.90 -14.37
CA TRP A 147 -1.21 10.49 -14.48
C TRP A 147 -2.19 11.67 -14.54
N ASP A 148 -1.78 12.84 -14.06
CA ASP A 148 -2.53 14.10 -14.18
C ASP A 148 -2.22 14.88 -15.48
N SER A 149 -1.26 14.41 -16.29
CA SER A 149 -0.95 15.00 -17.60
C SER A 149 -1.79 14.39 -18.71
N GLN A 150 -2.25 15.22 -19.65
CA GLN A 150 -2.92 14.81 -20.88
C GLN A 150 -1.99 14.81 -22.11
N THR A 151 -0.68 14.97 -21.89
CA THR A 151 0.35 14.99 -22.94
C THR A 151 1.56 14.12 -22.57
N PRO A 152 2.22 13.45 -23.54
CA PRO A 152 1.83 13.35 -24.96
C PRO A 152 0.58 12.48 -25.21
N HIS A 153 0.23 11.58 -24.30
CA HIS A 153 -0.92 10.69 -24.46
C HIS A 153 -2.11 11.18 -23.66
N VAL A 154 -3.26 11.35 -24.32
CA VAL A 154 -4.51 11.64 -23.62
C VAL A 154 -4.93 10.43 -22.79
N ILE A 155 -5.10 10.63 -21.48
CA ILE A 155 -5.49 9.59 -20.53
C ILE A 155 -7.02 9.61 -20.40
N PRO A 156 -7.71 8.50 -20.75
CA PRO A 156 -9.17 8.45 -20.69
C PRO A 156 -9.72 8.72 -19.29
N ALA A 157 -10.79 9.52 -19.22
CA ALA A 157 -11.53 9.80 -17.98
C ALA A 157 -11.96 8.50 -17.24
N ALA A 158 -12.26 7.42 -17.97
CA ALA A 158 -12.64 6.14 -17.37
C ALA A 158 -11.49 5.42 -16.61
N LEU A 159 -10.22 5.80 -16.84
CA LEU A 159 -9.11 5.34 -16.00
C LEU A 159 -9.01 6.17 -14.72
N THR A 160 -9.49 7.41 -14.72
CA THR A 160 -9.44 8.32 -13.57
C THR A 160 -10.24 7.81 -12.38
N SER A 161 -11.40 7.19 -12.63
CA SER A 161 -12.21 6.55 -11.60
C SER A 161 -11.59 5.26 -11.03
N ARG A 162 -10.50 4.77 -11.63
CA ARG A 162 -9.79 3.57 -11.18
C ARG A 162 -8.62 3.88 -10.27
N PHE A 163 -8.28 5.17 -10.11
CA PHE A 163 -7.34 5.66 -9.11
C PHE A 163 -8.10 6.02 -7.83
N SER A 164 -7.59 5.56 -6.70
CA SER A 164 -8.10 5.92 -5.37
C SER A 164 -7.30 7.11 -4.85
N GLY A 165 -7.96 8.26 -4.80
CA GLY A 165 -7.36 9.54 -4.48
C GLY A 165 -6.93 10.34 -5.72
N PRO A 166 -6.45 11.58 -5.52
CA PRO A 166 -6.04 12.45 -6.61
C PRO A 166 -4.85 11.88 -7.41
N PHE A 167 -4.87 12.02 -8.73
CA PHE A 167 -3.76 11.64 -9.60
C PHE A 167 -2.41 12.24 -9.22
N SER A 168 -2.42 13.46 -8.69
CA SER A 168 -1.21 14.15 -8.24
C SER A 168 -0.45 13.34 -7.19
N CYS A 169 -1.13 12.52 -6.39
CA CYS A 169 -0.52 11.66 -5.39
C CYS A 169 0.14 10.39 -5.98
N HIS A 170 -0.06 10.12 -7.27
CA HIS A 170 0.57 9.01 -7.98
C HIS A 170 1.70 9.45 -8.90
N GLU A 171 1.94 10.76 -9.02
CA GLU A 171 2.95 11.36 -9.91
C GLU A 171 2.94 10.72 -11.30
N ASN A 172 4.07 10.13 -11.71
CA ASN A 172 4.21 9.29 -12.89
C ASN A 172 4.60 7.85 -12.53
N PHE A 173 4.29 7.40 -11.32
CA PHE A 173 4.70 6.08 -10.88
C PHE A 173 3.89 4.98 -11.56
N CYS A 174 4.52 3.85 -11.85
CA CYS A 174 3.88 2.69 -12.45
C CYS A 174 2.74 2.18 -11.56
N ARG A 175 1.58 1.88 -12.14
CA ARG A 175 0.40 1.37 -11.41
C ARG A 175 -0.29 0.28 -12.22
N ASN A 176 -1.13 -0.52 -11.56
CA ASN A 176 -1.95 -1.50 -12.26
C ASN A 176 -3.45 -1.24 -12.03
N THR A 177 -3.97 -0.22 -12.71
CA THR A 177 -5.37 0.23 -12.60
C THR A 177 -6.33 -0.47 -13.57
N ALA A 178 -5.84 -1.32 -14.46
CA ALA A 178 -6.65 -1.95 -15.53
C ALA A 178 -6.68 -3.49 -15.47
N ASN A 179 -6.38 -4.08 -14.30
CA ASN A 179 -6.23 -5.53 -14.15
C ASN A 179 -5.27 -6.13 -15.21
N ALA A 180 -4.25 -5.34 -15.58
CA ALA A 180 -3.21 -5.75 -16.48
C ALA A 180 -2.35 -6.84 -15.83
N SER A 181 -1.46 -7.45 -16.62
CA SER A 181 -0.59 -8.51 -16.13
C SER A 181 0.44 -8.03 -15.11
N ARG A 182 0.88 -6.77 -15.18
CA ARG A 182 1.87 -6.11 -14.30
C ARG A 182 1.63 -4.59 -14.23
N PRO A 183 2.28 -3.86 -13.31
CA PRO A 183 2.24 -2.39 -13.34
C PRO A 183 2.81 -1.81 -14.63
N TRP A 184 2.20 -0.72 -15.06
CA TRP A 184 2.52 -0.03 -16.31
C TRP A 184 2.32 1.48 -16.13
N CYS A 185 2.74 2.24 -17.12
CA CYS A 185 2.45 3.66 -17.24
C CYS A 185 2.29 4.05 -18.71
N TYR A 186 1.63 5.18 -18.95
CA TYR A 186 1.82 5.91 -20.20
C TYR A 186 3.26 6.41 -20.26
N THR A 187 3.87 6.50 -21.43
CA THR A 187 5.27 6.97 -21.55
C THR A 187 5.33 8.41 -22.03
N THR A 188 6.45 9.10 -21.81
CA THR A 188 6.68 10.43 -22.38
C THR A 188 7.10 10.38 -23.86
N ASP A 189 7.26 9.20 -24.44
CA ASP A 189 7.58 8.97 -25.86
C ASP A 189 6.27 9.05 -26.67
N PRO A 190 6.13 10.00 -27.61
CA PRO A 190 4.92 10.14 -28.43
C PRO A 190 4.59 8.90 -29.28
N GLU A 191 5.58 8.07 -29.62
CA GLU A 191 5.41 6.88 -30.45
C GLU A 191 5.05 5.64 -29.61
N VAL A 192 5.32 5.67 -28.30
CA VAL A 192 5.06 4.54 -27.40
C VAL A 192 4.05 4.94 -26.34
N LYS A 193 2.79 4.65 -26.63
CA LYS A 193 1.66 5.03 -25.76
C LYS A 193 1.82 4.55 -24.32
N MET A 194 2.09 3.26 -24.12
CA MET A 194 2.21 2.67 -22.80
C MET A 194 3.19 1.51 -22.81
N GLU A 195 3.79 1.23 -21.66
CA GLU A 195 4.67 0.07 -21.49
C GLU A 195 4.62 -0.43 -20.04
N PHE A 196 4.88 -1.73 -19.86
CA PHE A 196 5.04 -2.33 -18.53
C PHE A 196 6.33 -1.88 -17.86
N CYS A 197 6.30 -1.82 -16.54
CA CYS A 197 7.47 -1.53 -15.73
C CYS A 197 8.12 -2.82 -15.22
N ASP A 198 9.45 -2.80 -15.11
CA ASP A 198 10.20 -3.89 -14.49
C ASP A 198 10.37 -3.58 -13.01
N ILE A 199 9.65 -4.33 -12.17
CA ILE A 199 9.59 -4.12 -10.71
C ILE A 199 9.81 -5.46 -10.06
N ASP A 200 10.73 -5.49 -9.13
CA ASP A 200 11.12 -6.70 -8.42
C ASP A 200 10.06 -7.15 -7.42
N PHE A 201 10.06 -8.45 -7.11
CA PHE A 201 9.25 -8.97 -6.02
C PHE A 201 9.88 -8.64 -4.66
N CYS A 202 9.03 -8.36 -3.67
CA CYS A 202 9.46 -8.20 -2.29
C CYS A 202 10.06 -9.51 -1.77
N ASN A 203 11.04 -9.41 -0.87
CA ASN A 203 11.69 -10.57 -0.25
C ASN A 203 12.27 -11.57 -1.27
N LYS A 204 13.05 -11.09 -2.25
CA LYS A 204 13.98 -11.93 -3.02
C LYS A 204 14.83 -12.72 -2.01
N LYS A 205 14.57 -14.01 -1.88
CA LYS A 205 15.44 -14.94 -1.14
C LYS A 205 16.73 -15.14 -1.92
#